data_AF-A0A2V7HK39-F1
#
_entry.id   AF-A0A2V7HK39-F1
#
_cell.length_a   1.000
_cell.length_b   1.000
_cell.length_c   1.000
_cell.angle_alpha   90.00
_cell.angle_beta   90.00
_cell.angle_gamma   90.00
#
_symmetry.space_group_name_H-M   'P 1'
#
loop_
_entity.id
_entity.type
_entity.pdbx_description
1 polymer ?
#
loop_
_entity_poly.entity_id
_entity_poly.type
_entity_poly.pdbx_seq_one_letter_code
_entity_poly.pdbx_strand_id
1 'polypeptide(L)'
;MPTIVRFANANGNPDVHDGVPNVRSMAVKFQLSDGKSADILANSVEGFIARTPAELLEFLRAQLPEPGSGRPDPDAVPRFLAGHPAGRAFVERLMKKPVPASYAQTIYH
;
A
#
# COMPACT_ATOMS: atom_id res chain seq x y z
N MET A 1 16.15 -22.60 5.12
CA MET A 1 16.32 -21.70 3.96
C MET A 1 16.58 -20.29 4.46
N PRO A 2 17.68 -19.62 4.06
CA PRO A 2 17.91 -18.22 4.39
C PRO A 2 16.74 -17.35 3.93
N THR A 3 16.33 -16.41 4.78
CA THR A 3 15.17 -15.55 4.54
C THR A 3 15.50 -14.12 4.87
N ILE A 4 15.14 -13.20 3.97
CA ILE A 4 15.23 -11.76 4.19
C ILE A 4 13.81 -11.22 4.30
N VAL A 5 13.52 -10.51 5.38
CA VAL A 5 12.22 -9.87 5.58
C VAL A 5 12.41 -8.35 5.59
N ARG A 6 11.62 -7.66 4.77
CA ARG A 6 11.55 -6.20 4.74
C ARG A 6 10.15 -5.75 5.12
N PHE A 7 10.07 -4.87 6.10
CA PHE A 7 8.86 -4.15 6.46
C PHE A 7 8.84 -2.76 5.86
N ALA A 8 7.66 -2.20 5.60
CA ALA A 8 7.52 -0.85 5.07
C ALA A 8 6.19 -0.20 5.42
N ASN A 9 6.18 1.13 5.41
CA ASN A 9 4.99 1.98 5.39
C ASN A 9 4.66 2.38 3.94
N ALA A 10 3.41 2.21 3.51
CA ALA A 10 3.00 2.41 2.11
C ALA A 10 2.79 3.89 1.71
N ASN A 11 3.62 4.82 2.21
CA ASN A 11 3.46 6.27 1.99
C ASN A 11 4.24 6.82 0.79
N GLY A 12 5.28 6.11 0.33
CA GLY A 12 6.15 6.58 -0.76
C GLY A 12 7.23 7.59 -0.36
N ASN A 13 7.08 8.28 0.79
CA ASN A 13 8.12 9.12 1.38
C ASN A 13 8.95 8.30 2.40
N PRO A 14 10.28 8.15 2.24
CA PRO A 14 11.14 7.41 3.18
C PRO A 14 11.24 8.06 4.57
N ASP A 15 10.97 9.37 4.68
CA ASP A 15 11.07 10.12 5.93
C ASP A 15 9.73 10.17 6.70
N VAL A 16 8.69 9.48 6.20
CA VAL A 16 7.40 9.44 6.89
C VAL A 16 7.54 8.73 8.24
N HIS A 17 6.91 9.29 9.27
CA HIS A 17 6.87 8.64 10.57
C HIS A 17 5.97 7.38 10.54
N ASP A 18 6.44 6.26 11.08
CA ASP A 18 5.68 4.99 11.11
C ASP A 18 4.41 5.01 11.99
N GLY A 19 4.21 6.08 12.75
CA GLY A 19 2.99 6.34 13.51
C GLY A 19 1.81 6.89 12.68
N VAL A 20 1.99 7.20 11.38
CA VAL A 20 0.88 7.73 10.56
C VAL A 20 -0.06 6.61 10.08
N PRO A 21 -1.40 6.84 10.02
CA PRO A 21 -2.34 5.89 9.44
C PRO A 21 -1.98 5.53 7.99
N ASN A 22 -1.57 4.27 7.78
CA ASN A 22 -1.34 3.72 6.45
C ASN A 22 -1.26 2.19 6.50
N VAL A 23 -1.19 1.54 5.35
CA VAL A 23 -0.87 0.11 5.23
C VAL A 23 0.56 -0.14 5.73
N ARG A 24 0.77 -1.28 6.37
CA ARG A 24 2.09 -1.86 6.62
C ARG A 24 2.30 -3.03 5.66
N SER A 25 3.44 -3.05 4.99
CA SER A 25 3.81 -4.09 4.05
C SER A 25 4.89 -4.98 4.63
N MET A 26 4.85 -6.26 4.27
CA MET A 26 5.89 -7.24 4.55
C MET A 26 6.27 -7.95 3.25
N ALA A 27 7.56 -7.87 2.90
CA ALA A 27 8.14 -8.63 1.81
C ALA A 27 9.08 -9.69 2.38
N VAL A 28 8.85 -10.95 2.06
CA VAL A 28 9.66 -12.08 2.50
C VAL A 28 10.32 -12.69 1.27
N LYS A 29 11.65 -12.68 1.23
CA LYS A 29 12.46 -13.32 0.18
C LYS A 29 13.11 -14.57 0.73
N PHE A 30 12.79 -15.69 0.09
CA PHE A 30 13.32 -17.01 0.39
C PHE A 30 14.44 -17.39 -0.59
N GLN A 31 15.61 -17.82 -0.09
CA GLN A 31 16.73 -18.27 -0.92
C GLN A 31 16.72 -19.81 -1.05
N LEU A 32 16.19 -20.32 -2.17
CA LEU A 32 15.96 -21.74 -2.39
C LEU A 32 17.26 -22.52 -2.58
N SER A 33 17.22 -23.83 -2.33
CA SER A 33 18.40 -24.70 -2.41
C SER A 33 18.98 -24.86 -3.82
N ASP A 34 18.20 -24.55 -4.86
CA ASP A 34 18.62 -24.56 -6.26
C ASP A 34 19.19 -23.20 -6.73
N GLY A 35 19.44 -22.27 -5.79
CA GLY A 35 19.95 -20.93 -6.07
C GLY A 35 18.88 -19.94 -6.56
N LYS A 36 17.61 -20.36 -6.70
CA LYS A 36 16.50 -19.46 -7.04
C LYS A 36 16.00 -18.71 -5.81
N SER A 37 15.07 -17.78 -6.03
CA SER A 37 14.34 -17.13 -4.95
C SER A 37 12.83 -17.19 -5.17
N ALA A 38 12.09 -17.21 -4.07
CA ALA A 38 10.65 -17.03 -4.05
C ALA A 38 10.30 -15.90 -3.09
N ASP A 39 9.36 -15.06 -3.50
CA ASP A 39 8.95 -13.88 -2.74
C ASP A 39 7.49 -13.99 -2.33
N ILE A 40 7.18 -13.65 -1.09
CA ILE A 40 5.82 -13.39 -0.61
C ILE A 40 5.73 -11.88 -0.32
N LEU A 41 4.76 -11.22 -0.94
CA LEU A 41 4.45 -9.81 -0.72
C LEU A 41 3.07 -9.72 -0.07
N ALA A 42 3.01 -9.16 1.14
CA ALA A 42 1.83 -9.14 1.96
C ALA A 42 1.59 -7.74 2.56
N ASN A 43 0.33 -7.45 2.89
CA ASN A 43 -0.09 -6.16 3.45
C ASN A 43 -0.97 -6.34 4.69
N SER A 44 -0.99 -5.34 5.58
CA SER A 44 -1.74 -5.40 6.84
C SER A 44 -3.24 -5.12 6.72
N VAL A 45 -3.72 -4.84 5.51
CA VAL A 45 -5.13 -4.52 5.22
C VAL A 45 -5.62 -5.43 4.10
N GLU A 46 -6.80 -6.02 4.28
CA GLU A 46 -7.40 -6.92 3.31
C GLU A 46 -7.84 -6.17 2.05
N GLY A 47 -7.45 -6.69 0.89
CA GLY A 47 -7.75 -6.14 -0.42
C GLY A 47 -6.71 -5.11 -0.88
N PHE A 48 -7.08 -4.31 -1.87
CA PHE A 48 -6.20 -3.35 -2.50
C PHE A 48 -7.00 -2.19 -3.09
N ILE A 49 -6.33 -1.07 -3.35
CA ILE A 49 -6.97 0.15 -3.88
C ILE A 49 -7.54 -0.03 -5.29
N ALA A 50 -7.05 -1.01 -6.03
CA ALA A 50 -7.38 -1.29 -7.43
C ALA A 50 -7.51 -2.81 -7.67
N ARG A 51 -8.36 -3.21 -8.61
CA ARG A 51 -8.54 -4.61 -9.04
C ARG A 51 -7.74 -4.97 -10.28
N THR A 52 -7.30 -3.98 -11.05
CA THR A 52 -6.52 -4.18 -12.27
C THR A 52 -5.31 -3.26 -12.32
N PRO A 53 -4.27 -3.59 -13.10
CA PRO A 53 -3.14 -2.68 -13.32
C PRO A 53 -3.54 -1.33 -13.91
N ALA A 54 -4.58 -1.28 -14.75
CA ALA A 54 -5.08 -0.03 -15.33
C ALA A 54 -5.74 0.86 -14.26
N GLU A 55 -6.57 0.28 -13.39
CA GLU A 55 -7.16 0.99 -12.24
C GLU A 55 -6.05 1.50 -11.29
N LEU A 56 -4.97 0.72 -11.09
CA LEU A 56 -3.84 1.15 -10.28
C LEU A 56 -3.13 2.36 -10.90
N LEU A 57 -2.90 2.34 -12.22
CA LEU A 57 -2.29 3.46 -12.92
C LEU A 57 -3.16 4.73 -12.83
N GLU A 58 -4.48 4.59 -12.93
CA GLU A 58 -5.43 5.69 -12.74
C GLU A 58 -5.33 6.27 -11.33
N PHE A 59 -5.33 5.42 -10.29
CA PHE A 59 -5.16 5.85 -8.90
C PHE A 59 -3.82 6.55 -8.66
N LEU A 60 -2.72 6.06 -9.23
CA LEU A 60 -1.41 6.68 -9.11
C LEU A 60 -1.38 8.05 -9.79
N ARG A 61 -1.99 8.17 -10.97
CA ARG A 61 -2.12 9.47 -11.67
C ARG A 61 -2.95 10.47 -10.86
N ALA A 62 -4.02 10.03 -10.22
CA ALA A 62 -4.86 10.87 -9.37
C ALA A 62 -4.14 11.43 -8.13
N GLN A 63 -2.97 10.89 -7.76
CA GLN A 63 -2.16 11.40 -6.66
C GLN A 63 -1.06 12.37 -7.11
N LEU A 64 -0.83 12.49 -8.41
CA LEU A 64 0.18 13.40 -8.93
C LEU A 64 -0.30 14.85 -8.81
N PRO A 65 0.61 15.81 -8.60
CA PRO A 65 0.26 17.23 -8.66
C PRO A 65 -0.19 17.65 -10.05
N GLU A 66 -1.11 18.62 -10.12
CA GLU A 66 -1.61 19.14 -11.40
C GLU A 66 -0.51 19.90 -12.17
N PRO A 67 -0.33 19.63 -13.48
CA PRO A 67 0.61 20.34 -14.32
C PRO A 67 0.26 21.83 -14.40
N GLY A 68 1.06 22.67 -13.73
CA GLY A 68 0.91 24.12 -13.69
C GLY A 68 0.79 24.67 -12.28
N SER A 69 0.00 24.04 -11.41
CA SER A 69 -0.08 24.44 -10.00
C SER A 69 1.02 23.81 -9.14
N GLY A 70 1.50 22.62 -9.54
CA GLY A 70 2.40 21.81 -8.72
C GLY A 70 1.76 21.33 -7.41
N ARG A 71 0.44 21.47 -7.27
CA ARG A 71 -0.33 21.08 -6.09
C ARG A 71 -1.23 19.88 -6.43
N PRO A 72 -1.47 18.96 -5.47
CA PRO A 72 -2.48 17.93 -5.64
C PRO A 72 -3.87 18.54 -5.84
N ASP A 73 -4.67 17.92 -6.72
CA ASP A 73 -6.10 18.17 -6.77
C ASP A 73 -6.81 17.41 -5.62
N PRO A 74 -7.47 18.11 -4.67
CA PRO A 74 -8.13 17.46 -3.54
C PRO A 74 -9.25 16.50 -3.96
N ASP A 75 -9.84 16.68 -5.15
CA ASP A 75 -10.97 15.89 -5.63
C ASP A 75 -10.56 14.71 -6.53
N ALA A 76 -9.29 14.60 -6.92
CA ALA A 76 -8.84 13.55 -7.83
C ALA A 76 -9.00 12.14 -7.23
N VAL A 77 -8.53 11.91 -6.00
CA VAL A 77 -8.72 10.63 -5.30
C VAL A 77 -10.19 10.35 -4.96
N PRO A 78 -10.97 11.31 -4.40
CA PRO A 78 -12.41 11.12 -4.22
C PRO A 78 -13.15 10.72 -5.52
N ARG A 79 -12.82 11.36 -6.65
CA ARG A 79 -13.40 11.00 -7.96
C ARG A 79 -13.04 9.58 -8.39
N PHE A 80 -11.78 9.17 -8.23
CA PHE A 80 -11.37 7.79 -8.46
C PHE A 80 -12.21 6.82 -7.60
N LEU A 81 -12.32 7.07 -6.29
CA LEU A 81 -13.03 6.18 -5.36
C LEU A 81 -14.54 6.09 -5.66
N ALA A 82 -15.16 7.14 -6.20
CA ALA A 82 -16.56 7.12 -6.61
C ALA A 82 -16.82 6.10 -7.74
N GLY A 83 -15.87 5.95 -8.67
CA GLY A 83 -15.93 4.97 -9.76
C GLY A 83 -15.44 3.56 -9.39
N HIS A 84 -14.78 3.40 -8.24
CA HIS A 84 -14.08 2.17 -7.86
C HIS A 84 -14.55 1.62 -6.49
N PRO A 85 -15.71 0.93 -6.42
CA PRO A 85 -16.28 0.46 -5.15
C PRO A 85 -15.35 -0.43 -4.33
N ALA A 86 -14.55 -1.28 -4.98
CA ALA A 86 -13.57 -2.14 -4.30
C ALA A 86 -12.46 -1.31 -3.63
N GLY A 87 -11.94 -0.29 -4.33
CA GLY A 87 -10.96 0.65 -3.80
C GLY A 87 -11.52 1.47 -2.64
N ARG A 88 -12.77 1.95 -2.76
CA ARG A 88 -13.48 2.63 -1.67
C ARG A 88 -13.62 1.74 -0.43
N ALA A 89 -14.06 0.50 -0.61
CA ALA A 89 -14.18 -0.44 0.51
C ALA A 89 -12.82 -0.75 1.16
N PHE A 90 -11.73 -0.79 0.38
CA PHE A 90 -10.37 -0.92 0.90
C PHE A 90 -9.97 0.29 1.76
N VAL A 91 -10.21 1.52 1.29
CA VAL A 91 -9.93 2.74 2.06
C VAL A 91 -10.75 2.77 3.34
N GLU A 92 -12.04 2.42 3.29
CA GLU A 92 -12.89 2.34 4.48
C GLU A 92 -12.37 1.34 5.52
N ARG A 93 -11.80 0.20 5.08
CA ARG A 93 -11.14 -0.76 5.98
C ARG A 93 -9.86 -0.19 6.56
N LEU A 94 -9.01 0.40 5.74
CA LEU A 94 -7.76 1.03 6.18
C LEU A 94 -8.01 2.07 7.27
N MET A 95 -8.98 2.97 7.07
CA MET A 95 -9.29 4.04 8.02
C MET A 95 -9.85 3.55 9.36
N LYS A 96 -10.37 2.32 9.42
CA LYS A 96 -10.87 1.70 10.66
C LYS A 96 -9.81 0.87 11.39
N LYS A 97 -8.70 0.50 10.75
CA LYS A 97 -7.63 -0.25 11.40
C LYS A 97 -6.76 0.72 12.23
N PRO A 98 -6.45 0.38 13.50
CA PRO A 98 -5.52 1.18 14.28
C PRO A 98 -4.12 1.10 13.68
N VAL A 99 -3.32 2.15 13.87
CA VAL A 99 -1.89 2.11 13.59
C VAL A 99 -1.26 1.07 14.53
N PRO A 100 -0.56 0.03 14.02
CA PRO A 100 0.02 -0.98 14.87
C PRO A 100 1.18 -0.38 15.68
N ALA A 101 1.34 -0.82 16.93
CA ALA A 101 2.40 -0.33 17.81
C ALA A 101 3.81 -0.74 17.32
N SER A 102 3.91 -1.81 16.52
CA SER A 102 5.13 -2.20 15.80
C SER A 102 4.80 -3.09 14.61
N TYR A 103 5.75 -3.28 13.69
CA TYR A 103 5.61 -4.22 12.56
C TYR A 103 5.39 -5.69 12.99
N ALA A 104 5.72 -6.03 14.23
CA ALA A 104 5.52 -7.36 14.82
C ALA A 104 4.11 -7.56 15.40
N GLN A 105 3.31 -6.50 15.55
CA GLN A 105 1.98 -6.51 16.18
C GLN A 105 0.86 -6.21 15.19
N THR A 106 0.96 -6.78 13.98
CA THR A 106 -0.10 -6.77 12.98
C THR A 106 -0.13 -8.08 12.21
N ILE A 107 -1.31 -8.42 11.69
CA ILE A 107 -1.47 -9.52 10.72
C ILE A 107 -1.16 -8.98 9.33
N TYR A 108 -0.55 -9.81 8.50
CA TYR A 108 -0.33 -9.56 7.08
C TYR A 108 -1.08 -10.62 6.26
N HIS A 109 -1.66 -10.19 5.15
CA HIS A 109 -2.48 -11.00 4.25
C HIS A 109 -1.83 -11.10 2.87
#